data_AF-A0A382B3E7-F1
#
_entry.id   AF-A0A382B3E7-F1
#
_cell.length_a   1.000
_cell.length_b   1.000
_cell.length_c   1.000
_cell.angle_alpha   90.00
_cell.angle_beta   90.00
_cell.angle_gamma   90.00
#
_symmetry.space_group_name_H-M   'P 1'
#
loop_
_entity.id
_entity.type
_entity.pdbx_description
1 polymer ?
#
loop_
_entity_poly.entity_id
_entity_poly.type
_entity_poly.pdbx_seq_one_letter_code
_entity_poly.pdbx_strand_id
1 'polypeptide(L)'
;MLREYTGLKFERVPSSGALEYLKGDLYVPHEKNYYCIEVKNYSESPLNDRMFTAEKTNNLIRWWKKLLMQAENRDQKPLLFFKYNRSKVFVATEHKPKFCKYMFISWLNCYVLLAEDWLKLEQIELIENGV
;
A
#
# COMPACT_ATOMS: atom_id res chain seq x y z
N MET A 1 6.17 -3.12 -12.80
CA MET A 1 5.06 -3.74 -12.03
C MET A 1 3.75 -2.96 -12.14
N LEU A 2 3.42 -1.94 -11.33
CA LEU A 2 2.06 -1.34 -11.34
C LEU A 2 1.60 -0.88 -12.73
N ARG A 3 2.43 -0.11 -13.44
CA ARG A 3 2.15 0.32 -14.81
C ARG A 3 1.90 -0.84 -15.79
N GLU A 4 2.63 -1.95 -15.63
CA GLU A 4 2.48 -3.15 -16.49
C GLU A 4 1.16 -3.87 -16.24
N TYR A 5 0.73 -3.96 -14.97
CA TYR A 5 -0.50 -4.66 -14.60
C TYR A 5 -1.76 -3.85 -14.84
N THR A 6 -1.68 -2.52 -14.72
CA THR A 6 -2.88 -1.67 -14.73
C THR A 6 -2.98 -0.78 -15.97
N GLY A 7 -1.89 -0.60 -16.72
CA GLY A 7 -1.80 0.38 -17.81
C GLY A 7 -1.82 1.85 -17.36
N LEU A 8 -1.97 2.12 -16.06
CA LEU A 8 -2.06 3.48 -15.52
C LEU A 8 -0.69 4.15 -15.43
N LYS A 9 -0.65 5.45 -15.72
CA LYS A 9 0.57 6.26 -15.72
C LYS A 9 0.95 6.72 -14.30
N PHE A 10 1.31 5.80 -13.42
CA PHE A 10 1.75 6.14 -12.07
C PHE A 10 2.99 7.03 -12.07
N GLU A 11 2.98 8.10 -11.28
CA GLU A 11 4.10 9.00 -11.02
C GLU A 11 4.46 9.02 -9.53
N ARG A 12 5.67 9.52 -9.24
CA ARG A 12 6.12 9.71 -7.85
C ARG A 12 5.64 11.06 -7.34
N VAL A 13 5.14 11.08 -6.11
CA VAL A 13 4.83 12.35 -5.43
C VAL A 13 6.14 13.13 -5.20
N PRO A 14 6.24 14.41 -5.61
CA PRO A 14 7.45 15.20 -5.41
C PRO A 14 7.82 15.37 -3.94
N SER A 15 9.08 15.13 -3.59
CA SER A 15 9.57 15.23 -2.21
C SER A 15 9.82 16.67 -1.73
N SER A 16 9.71 17.67 -2.62
CA SER A 16 10.02 19.08 -2.35
C SER A 16 8.95 19.81 -1.53
N GLY A 17 7.84 19.15 -1.17
CA GLY A 17 6.74 19.76 -0.41
C GLY A 17 5.91 20.79 -1.19
N ALA A 18 6.29 21.08 -2.44
CA ALA A 18 5.59 22.04 -3.31
C ALA A 18 4.13 21.65 -3.60
N LEU A 19 3.80 20.36 -3.47
CA LEU A 19 2.45 19.84 -3.51
C LEU A 19 2.16 19.30 -2.10
N GLU A 20 1.72 20.19 -1.20
CA GLU A 20 1.39 19.82 0.18
C GLU A 20 0.07 19.02 0.26
N TYR A 21 -0.85 19.34 -0.64
CA TYR A 21 -1.89 18.40 -1.09
C TYR A 21 -1.18 17.28 -1.89
N LEU A 22 -1.56 16.00 -1.96
CA LEU A 22 -0.68 14.87 -2.35
C LEU A 22 0.25 14.40 -1.21
N LYS A 23 -0.07 13.22 -0.70
CA LYS A 23 0.75 12.42 0.23
C LYS A 23 0.82 11.00 -0.33
N GLY A 24 1.72 10.21 0.24
CA GLY A 24 2.09 8.91 -0.30
C GLY A 24 3.28 9.02 -1.24
N ASP A 25 3.66 7.88 -1.81
CA ASP A 25 4.81 7.74 -2.70
C ASP A 25 4.40 7.73 -4.18
N LEU A 26 3.18 7.28 -4.50
CA LEU A 26 2.68 7.13 -5.87
C LEU A 26 1.26 7.68 -6.06
N TYR A 27 0.99 8.18 -7.26
CA TYR A 27 -0.34 8.63 -7.70
C TYR A 27 -0.46 8.53 -9.24
N VAL A 28 -1.68 8.59 -9.76
CA VAL A 28 -1.98 8.74 -11.18
C VAL A 28 -2.34 10.22 -11.43
N PRO A 29 -1.57 10.96 -12.24
CA PRO A 29 -1.86 12.36 -12.54
C PRO A 29 -3.18 12.53 -13.28
N HIS A 30 -3.85 13.66 -13.03
CA HIS A 30 -5.13 14.04 -13.66
C HIS A 30 -6.31 13.10 -13.38
N GLU A 31 -6.16 12.14 -12.47
CA GLU A 31 -7.20 11.21 -12.06
C GLU A 31 -7.61 11.40 -10.60
N LYS A 32 -8.82 10.98 -10.25
CA LYS A 32 -9.26 10.89 -8.85
C LYS A 32 -8.70 9.61 -8.23
N ASN A 33 -7.61 9.76 -7.49
CA ASN A 33 -6.88 8.64 -6.89
C ASN A 33 -7.65 8.07 -5.70
N TYR A 34 -8.12 6.82 -5.80
CA TYR A 34 -8.89 6.17 -4.74
C TYR A 34 -8.02 5.76 -3.54
N TYR A 35 -6.74 5.49 -3.81
CA TYR A 35 -5.78 5.07 -2.79
C TYR A 35 -4.71 6.13 -2.49
N CYS A 36 -4.36 6.24 -1.20
CA CYS A 36 -3.08 6.79 -0.77
C CYS A 36 -2.06 5.64 -0.81
N ILE A 37 -1.12 5.69 -1.76
CA ILE A 37 -0.19 4.59 -2.03
C ILE A 37 1.17 4.89 -1.42
N GLU A 38 1.64 4.02 -0.53
CA GLU A 38 2.99 4.07 0.04
C GLU A 38 3.83 2.88 -0.45
N VAL A 39 5.12 3.10 -0.71
CA VAL A 39 6.06 2.08 -1.18
C VAL A 39 7.28 2.01 -0.25
N LYS A 40 7.59 0.81 0.25
CA LYS A 40 8.73 0.59 1.14
C LYS A 40 9.64 -0.54 0.67
N ASN A 41 10.94 -0.30 0.76
CA ASN A 41 11.97 -1.31 0.51
C ASN A 41 12.91 -1.34 1.72
N TYR A 42 13.16 -2.51 2.27
CA TYR A 42 13.95 -2.67 3.50
C TYR A 42 14.93 -3.84 3.39
N SER A 43 15.94 -3.88 4.25
CA SER A 43 16.90 -4.99 4.25
C SER A 43 16.27 -6.30 4.71
N GLU A 44 15.41 -6.24 5.73
CA GLU A 44 14.82 -7.38 6.41
C GLU A 44 13.30 -7.43 6.30
N SER A 45 12.71 -8.62 6.45
CA SER A 45 11.26 -8.78 6.49
C SER A 45 10.68 -8.00 7.67
N PRO A 46 9.71 -7.10 7.45
CA PRO A 46 9.01 -6.43 8.54
C PRO A 46 7.89 -7.30 9.13
N LEU A 47 7.51 -8.37 8.42
CA LEU A 47 6.54 -9.39 8.85
C LEU A 47 7.32 -10.52 9.55
N ASN A 48 7.50 -10.40 10.86
CA ASN A 48 8.22 -11.35 11.72
C ASN A 48 7.67 -11.32 13.16
N ASP A 49 8.23 -12.12 14.04
CA ASP A 49 7.87 -12.22 15.46
C ASP A 49 7.95 -10.89 16.23
N ARG A 50 8.79 -9.94 15.79
CA ARG A 50 8.84 -8.58 16.37
C ARG A 50 7.54 -7.80 16.22
N MET A 51 6.61 -8.26 15.39
CA MET A 51 5.26 -7.71 15.37
C MET A 51 4.52 -7.87 16.70
N PHE A 52 4.86 -8.91 17.48
CA PHE A 52 4.30 -9.14 18.82
C PHE A 52 5.17 -8.56 19.93
N THR A 53 6.49 -8.61 19.78
CA THR A 53 7.42 -8.25 20.86
C THR A 53 7.94 -6.81 20.80
N ALA A 54 7.84 -6.14 19.66
CA ALA A 54 8.39 -4.81 19.43
C ALA A 54 7.44 -3.94 18.58
N GLU A 55 6.15 -3.92 18.91
CA GLU A 55 5.09 -3.27 18.12
C GLU A 55 5.42 -1.80 17.76
N LYS A 56 5.99 -1.04 18.72
CA LYS A 56 6.32 0.39 18.54
C LYS A 56 7.45 0.64 17.55
N THR A 57 8.34 -0.32 17.33
CA THR A 57 9.52 -0.18 16.47
C THR A 57 9.43 -1.02 15.20
N ASN A 58 8.52 -2.00 15.14
CA ASN A 58 8.27 -2.79 13.94
C ASN A 58 7.85 -1.90 12.77
N ASN A 59 8.54 -2.07 11.65
CA ASN A 59 8.39 -1.22 10.49
C ASN A 59 7.02 -1.34 9.81
N LEU A 60 6.48 -2.56 9.64
CA LEU A 60 5.18 -2.74 8.97
C LEU A 60 4.08 -2.01 9.74
N ILE A 61 4.09 -2.14 11.07
CA ILE A 61 3.11 -1.47 11.95
C ILE A 61 3.24 0.05 11.84
N ARG A 62 4.46 0.59 11.89
CA ARG A 62 4.69 2.05 11.80
C ARG A 62 4.27 2.62 10.45
N TRP A 63 4.62 1.93 9.36
CA TRP A 63 4.24 2.36 8.01
C TRP A 63 2.74 2.33 7.83
N TRP A 64 2.08 1.25 8.25
CA TRP A 64 0.63 1.09 8.14
C TRP A 64 -0.14 2.15 8.95
N LYS A 65 0.22 2.35 10.23
CA LYS A 65 -0.43 3.37 11.08
C LYS A 65 -0.23 4.78 10.52
N LYS A 66 0.95 5.11 9.99
CA LYS A 66 1.20 6.39 9.32
C LYS A 66 0.33 6.56 8.08
N LEU A 67 0.23 5.50 7.27
CA LEU A 67 -0.55 5.52 6.03
C LEU A 67 -2.04 5.70 6.29
N LEU A 68 -2.59 5.04 7.32
CA LEU A 68 -3.98 5.24 7.74
C LEU A 68 -4.29 6.71 8.01
N MET A 69 -3.46 7.37 8.82
CA MET A 69 -3.63 8.81 9.11
C MET A 69 -3.54 9.67 7.85
N GLN A 70 -2.64 9.34 6.91
CA GLN A 70 -2.49 10.10 5.67
C GLN A 70 -3.69 9.91 4.72
N ALA A 71 -4.22 8.68 4.66
CA ALA A 71 -5.34 8.30 3.82
C ALA A 71 -6.66 8.90 4.34
N GLU A 72 -6.87 8.90 5.66
CA GLU A 72 -8.08 9.46 6.31
C GLU A 72 -8.22 10.96 6.05
N ASN A 73 -7.13 11.73 6.19
CA ASN A 73 -7.12 13.17 5.84
C ASN A 73 -7.43 13.43 4.35
N ARG A 74 -7.31 12.38 3.52
CA ARG A 74 -7.53 12.24 2.08
C ARG A 74 -8.95 11.98 1.59
N ASP A 75 -9.78 11.40 2.44
CA ASP A 75 -10.86 10.51 2.00
C ASP A 75 -10.38 9.45 0.98
N GLN A 76 -9.17 8.92 1.21
CA GLN A 76 -8.56 7.87 0.39
C GLN A 76 -8.46 6.57 1.17
N LYS A 77 -8.34 5.45 0.47
CA LYS A 77 -8.02 4.16 1.09
C LYS A 77 -6.51 3.95 1.20
N PRO A 78 -5.99 3.35 2.29
CA PRO A 78 -4.58 3.05 2.43
C PRO A 78 -4.18 1.85 1.54
N LEU A 79 -3.07 1.98 0.81
CA LEU A 79 -2.48 0.87 0.06
C LEU A 79 -0.96 0.89 0.21
N LEU A 80 -0.40 -0.11 0.89
CA LEU A 80 1.03 -0.19 1.17
C LEU A 80 1.67 -1.30 0.34
N PHE A 81 2.60 -0.96 -0.54
CA PHE A 81 3.49 -1.94 -1.16
C PHE A 81 4.80 -2.01 -0.38
N PHE A 82 5.27 -3.23 -0.12
CA PHE A 82 6.58 -3.38 0.51
C PHE A 82 7.34 -4.60 -0.03
N LYS A 83 8.67 -4.50 0.01
CA LYS A 83 9.58 -5.63 -0.25
C LYS A 83 10.77 -5.56 0.68
N TYR A 84 11.45 -6.69 0.81
CA TYR A 84 12.75 -6.79 1.45
C TYR A 84 13.75 -7.52 0.56
N ASN A 85 15.01 -7.59 0.99
CA ASN A 85 16.06 -8.20 0.17
C ASN A 85 15.70 -9.63 -0.24
N ARG A 86 15.75 -9.88 -1.56
CA ARG A 86 15.41 -11.17 -2.22
C ARG A 86 13.94 -11.61 -2.12
N SER A 87 13.04 -10.76 -1.62
CA SER A 87 11.61 -11.06 -1.57
C SER A 87 10.89 -10.67 -2.86
N LYS A 88 9.71 -11.29 -3.08
CA LYS A 88 8.67 -10.72 -3.94
C LYS A 88 8.11 -9.43 -3.30
N VAL A 89 7.33 -8.66 -4.07
CA VAL A 89 6.60 -7.50 -3.54
C VAL A 89 5.31 -7.98 -2.87
N PHE A 90 5.07 -7.47 -1.68
CA PHE A 90 3.83 -7.65 -0.92
C PHE A 90 2.98 -6.39 -1.00
N VAL A 91 1.67 -6.56 -0.81
CA VAL A 91 0.72 -5.47 -0.64
C VAL A 91 0.00 -5.65 0.69
N ALA A 92 -0.23 -4.55 1.40
CA ALA A 92 -1.14 -4.47 2.54
C ALA A 92 -2.31 -3.54 2.21
N THR A 93 -3.53 -3.99 2.51
CA THR A 93 -4.79 -3.29 2.20
C THR A 93 -5.85 -3.55 3.27
N GLU A 94 -6.83 -2.65 3.39
CA GLU A 94 -8.03 -2.86 4.23
C GLU A 94 -9.08 -3.73 3.53
N HIS A 95 -9.00 -3.89 2.21
CA HIS A 95 -9.99 -4.65 1.46
C HIS A 95 -9.68 -6.15 1.53
N LYS A 96 -10.63 -6.94 2.03
CA LYS A 96 -10.50 -8.40 2.13
C LYS A 96 -10.34 -9.03 0.73
N PRO A 97 -9.22 -9.71 0.43
CA PRO A 97 -9.05 -10.40 -0.84
C PRO A 97 -10.03 -11.58 -0.97
N LYS A 98 -10.50 -11.86 -2.18
CA LYS A 98 -11.47 -12.95 -2.46
C LYS A 98 -10.84 -14.15 -3.16
N PHE A 99 -9.81 -13.92 -3.97
CA PHE A 99 -9.22 -14.89 -4.89
C PHE A 99 -7.75 -15.18 -4.61
N CYS A 100 -7.14 -14.47 -3.66
CA CYS A 100 -5.73 -14.64 -3.26
C CYS A 100 -5.58 -15.31 -1.89
N LYS A 101 -4.43 -15.97 -1.67
CA LYS A 101 -3.99 -16.31 -0.32
C LYS A 101 -3.53 -15.04 0.40
N TYR A 102 -3.99 -14.84 1.62
CA TYR A 102 -3.64 -13.68 2.42
C TYR A 102 -3.41 -14.03 3.89
N MET A 103 -2.67 -13.18 4.57
CA MET A 103 -2.60 -13.10 6.02
C MET A 103 -3.48 -11.94 6.49
N PHE A 104 -4.34 -12.16 7.47
CA PHE A 104 -5.06 -11.08 8.13
C PHE A 104 -4.39 -10.75 9.46
N ILE A 105 -3.98 -9.50 9.64
CA ILE A 105 -3.37 -8.99 10.86
C ILE A 105 -4.46 -8.25 11.64
N SER A 106 -5.10 -8.95 12.57
CA SER A 106 -6.35 -8.49 13.21
C SER A 106 -6.21 -7.16 13.94
N TRP A 107 -5.10 -6.93 14.66
CA TRP A 107 -4.88 -5.70 15.42
C TRP A 107 -4.48 -4.49 14.56
N LEU A 108 -4.12 -4.71 13.29
CA LEU A 108 -3.92 -3.65 12.30
C LEU A 108 -5.11 -3.50 11.35
N ASN A 109 -6.09 -4.41 11.44
CA ASN A 109 -7.22 -4.53 10.52
C ASN A 109 -6.79 -4.49 9.04
N CYS A 110 -5.72 -5.22 8.69
CA CYS A 110 -5.20 -5.23 7.32
C CYS A 110 -4.88 -6.64 6.82
N TYR A 111 -4.98 -6.78 5.51
CA TYR A 111 -4.68 -8.01 4.78
C TYR A 111 -3.34 -7.84 4.07
N VAL A 112 -2.45 -8.82 4.21
CA VAL A 112 -1.13 -8.86 3.57
C VAL A 112 -1.06 -10.05 2.65
N LEU A 113 -0.61 -9.83 1.42
CA LEU A 113 -0.51 -10.83 0.38
C LEU A 113 0.54 -10.46 -0.67
N LEU A 114 0.81 -11.38 -1.62
CA LEU A 114 1.68 -11.10 -2.75
C LEU A 114 1.01 -10.07 -3.67
N ALA A 115 1.74 -9.00 -3.99
CA ALA A 115 1.21 -7.91 -4.82
C ALA A 115 0.89 -8.38 -6.24
N GLU A 116 1.68 -9.31 -6.78
CA GLU A 116 1.47 -9.86 -8.11
C GLU A 116 0.16 -10.65 -8.21
N ASP A 117 -0.12 -11.53 -7.25
CA ASP A 117 -1.36 -12.30 -7.20
C ASP A 117 -2.55 -11.36 -7.03
N TRP A 118 -2.43 -10.38 -6.13
CA TRP A 118 -3.46 -9.37 -5.89
C TRP A 118 -3.80 -8.57 -7.16
N LEU A 119 -2.80 -8.09 -7.90
CA LEU A 119 -2.99 -7.34 -9.15
C LEU A 119 -3.60 -8.19 -10.28
N LYS A 120 -3.34 -9.50 -10.29
CA LYS A 120 -3.80 -10.41 -11.35
C LYS A 120 -5.20 -10.97 -11.10
N LEU A 121 -5.50 -11.28 -9.84
CA LEU A 121 -6.66 -12.10 -9.49
C LEU A 121 -7.78 -11.30 -8.83
N GLU A 122 -7.47 -10.18 -8.17
CA GLU A 122 -8.50 -9.32 -7.60
C GLU A 122 -8.94 -8.25 -8.60
N GLN A 123 -10.23 -7.90 -8.56
CA GLN A 123 -10.75 -6.74 -9.28
C GLN A 123 -10.56 -5.50 -8.42
N ILE A 124 -9.58 -4.66 -8.77
CA ILE A 124 -9.22 -3.46 -8.00
C ILE A 124 -9.31 -2.23 -8.89
N GLU A 125 -10.08 -1.24 -8.45
CA GLU A 125 -10.13 0.09 -9.04
C GLU A 125 -9.16 1.01 -8.30
N LEU A 126 -8.06 1.42 -8.94
CA LEU A 126 -7.06 2.30 -8.33
C LEU A 126 -7.39 3.79 -8.49
N ILE A 127 -8.25 4.10 -9.44
CA ILE A 127 -8.80 5.43 -9.72
C ILE A 127 -10.33 5.31 -9.66
N GLU A 128 -10.99 6.37 -9.19
CA GLU A 128 -12.44 6.42 -9.21
C GLU A 128 -12.89 6.80 -10.63
N ASN A 129 -13.49 5.84 -11.33
CA ASN A 129 -14.11 6.12 -12.62
C ASN A 129 -15.38 6.91 -12.36
N GLY A 130 -15.42 8.17 -12.79
CA GLY A 130 -16.66 8.94 -12.76
C GLY A 130 -17.73 8.23 -13.59
N VAL A 131 -18.87 7.91 -12.97
CA VAL A 131 -20.13 7.65 -13.68
C VAL A 131 -20.77 8.98 -14.02
#